data_AF-A0A7W5BHF8-F1
#
_entry.id   AF-A0A7W5BHF8-F1
#
_cell.length_a   1.000
_cell.length_b   1.000
_cell.length_c   1.000
_cell.angle_alpha   90.00
_cell.angle_beta   90.00
_cell.angle_gamma   90.00
#
_symmetry.space_group_name_H-M   'P 1'
#
loop_
_entity.id
_entity.type
_entity.pdbx_description
1 polymer ?
#
loop_
_entity_poly.entity_id
_entity_poly.type
_entity_poly.pdbx_seq_one_letter_code
_entity_poly.pdbx_strand_id
1 'polypeptide(L)' 'MSYTYTKVDDLENSEMVGNHQCVALVRQYAGAPATIAWKQGTAVFGNRLLKKGTAIATFVNGRYANQGKR' A
#
# COMPACT_ATOMS: atom_id res chain seq x y z
N MET A 1 7.39 9.74 -4.89
CA MET A 1 8.19 8.65 -4.30
C MET A 1 7.31 7.41 -4.23
N SER A 2 7.74 6.27 -4.76
CA SER A 2 7.04 4.99 -4.61
C SER A 2 7.62 4.21 -3.43
N TYR A 3 6.77 3.49 -2.69
CA TYR A 3 7.20 2.55 -1.65
C TYR A 3 7.21 1.15 -2.25
N THR A 4 8.29 0.40 -2.04
CA THR A 4 8.47 -0.91 -2.68
C THR A 4 9.09 -1.88 -1.69
N TYR A 5 8.53 -3.08 -1.60
CA TYR A 5 9.08 -4.18 -0.83
C TYR A 5 9.45 -5.33 -1.77
N THR A 6 10.73 -5.68 -1.84
CA THR A 6 11.27 -6.60 -2.87
C THR A 6 10.96 -8.07 -2.59
N LYS A 7 10.64 -8.42 -1.34
CA LYS A 7 10.35 -9.80 -0.90
C LYS A 7 8.86 -10.05 -0.71
N VAL A 8 8.01 -9.44 -1.55
CA VAL A 8 6.54 -9.53 -1.40
C VAL A 8 6.01 -10.96 -1.51
N ASP A 9 6.69 -11.83 -2.25
CA ASP A 9 6.32 -13.25 -2.37
C ASP A 9 6.51 -14.01 -1.05
N ASP A 10 7.50 -13.63 -0.25
CA ASP A 10 7.79 -14.24 1.05
C ASP A 10 6.69 -13.92 2.09
N LEU A 11 5.78 -13.00 1.80
CA LEU A 11 4.64 -12.66 2.67
C LEU A 11 3.44 -13.58 2.48
N GLU A 12 3.43 -14.41 1.43
CA GLU A 12 2.36 -15.36 1.23
C GLU A 12 2.40 -16.43 2.33
N ASN A 13 1.26 -16.68 2.98
CA ASN A 13 1.14 -17.58 4.15
C ASN A 13 1.96 -17.16 5.39
N SER A 14 2.48 -15.94 5.45
CA SER A 14 3.12 -15.43 6.67
C SER A 14 2.08 -15.08 7.75
N GLU A 15 2.54 -14.93 8.99
CA GLU A 15 1.68 -14.42 10.06
C GLU A 15 1.17 -13.01 9.73
N MET A 16 -0.06 -12.73 10.17
CA MET A 16 -0.63 -11.39 10.04
C MET A 16 0.11 -10.43 10.97
N VAL A 17 0.34 -9.19 10.51
CA VAL A 17 1.14 -8.21 11.25
C VAL A 17 0.32 -7.02 11.75
N GLY A 18 0.85 -6.33 12.75
CA GLY A 18 0.28 -5.12 13.32
C GLY A 18 -1.10 -5.36 13.94
N ASN A 19 -2.11 -4.63 13.47
CA ASN A 19 -3.50 -4.74 13.92
C ASN A 19 -4.38 -5.51 12.93
N HIS A 20 -3.78 -6.37 12.10
CA HIS A 20 -4.47 -7.16 11.07
C HIS A 20 -5.18 -6.32 10.00
N GLN A 21 -4.80 -5.03 9.84
CA GLN A 21 -5.29 -4.17 8.78
C GLN A 21 -4.29 -4.10 7.62
N CYS A 22 -4.81 -3.93 6.40
CA CYS A 22 -4.00 -3.76 5.18
C CYS A 22 -2.98 -2.62 5.30
N VAL A 23 -3.35 -1.51 5.94
CA VAL A 23 -2.46 -0.36 6.15
C VAL A 23 -1.26 -0.72 7.05
N ALA A 24 -1.46 -1.55 8.08
CA ALA A 24 -0.38 -1.92 8.98
C ALA A 24 0.69 -2.75 8.25
N LEU A 25 0.27 -3.71 7.42
CA LEU A 25 1.14 -4.49 6.56
C LEU A 25 2.01 -3.60 5.66
N VAL A 26 1.39 -2.65 4.97
CA VAL A 26 2.08 -1.74 4.04
C VAL A 26 3.08 -0.83 4.78
N ARG A 27 2.70 -0.31 5.95
CA ARG A 27 3.60 0.52 6.77
C ARG A 27 4.80 -0.28 7.28
N GLN A 28 4.58 -1.53 7.69
CA GLN A 28 5.63 -2.38 8.24
C GLN A 28 6.66 -2.83 7.20
N TYR A 29 6.21 -3.32 6.04
CA TYR A 29 7.12 -3.91 5.06
C TYR A 29 7.60 -2.92 3.99
N ALA A 30 6.75 -1.99 3.54
CA ALA A 30 7.11 -1.02 2.51
C ALA A 30 7.66 0.30 3.07
N GLY A 31 7.63 0.49 4.40
CA GLY A 31 8.12 1.70 5.06
C GLY A 31 7.26 2.94 4.77
N ALA A 32 5.99 2.76 4.40
CA ALA A 32 5.10 3.87 4.09
C ALA A 32 4.75 4.68 5.36
N PRO A 33 4.61 6.01 5.27
CA PRO A 33 4.20 6.84 6.40
C PRO A 33 2.72 6.63 6.74
N ALA A 34 2.18 7.42 7.68
CA ALA A 34 0.75 7.43 7.95
C ALA A 34 -0.07 7.78 6.68
N THR A 35 -1.27 7.19 6.54
CA THR A 35 -2.11 7.31 5.34
C THR A 35 -2.51 8.74 4.99
N ILE A 36 -2.53 9.65 5.97
CA ILE A 36 -2.76 11.09 5.75
C ILE A 36 -1.70 11.73 4.84
N ALA A 37 -0.49 11.18 4.81
CA ALA A 37 0.60 11.64 3.96
C ALA A 37 0.59 10.97 2.57
N TRP A 38 -0.27 9.98 2.34
CA TRP A 38 -0.32 9.27 1.06
C TRP A 38 -1.01 10.13 0.01
N LYS A 39 -0.42 10.16 -1.19
CA LYS A 39 -0.92 10.89 -2.35
C LYS A 39 -1.12 9.91 -3.50
N GLN A 40 -2.18 10.11 -4.27
CA GLN A 40 -2.47 9.29 -5.44
C GLN A 40 -1.29 9.31 -6.40
N GLY A 41 -0.84 8.12 -6.79
CA GLY A 41 0.20 7.91 -7.81
C GLY A 41 -0.37 7.66 -9.19
N THR A 42 0.46 7.07 -10.05
CA THR A 42 0.02 6.59 -11.37
C THR A 42 -0.98 5.44 -11.24
N ALA A 43 -1.86 5.28 -12.24
CA ALA A 43 -2.80 4.18 -12.28
C ALA A 43 -2.07 2.83 -12.29
N VAL A 44 -2.62 1.87 -11.55
CA VAL A 44 -2.03 0.52 -11.45
C VAL A 44 -2.34 -0.28 -12.69
N PHE A 45 -3.63 -0.38 -13.03
CA PHE A 45 -4.07 -1.11 -14.21
C PHE A 45 -3.53 -0.47 -15.49
N GLY A 46 -2.96 -1.29 -16.38
CA GLY A 46 -2.35 -0.85 -17.64
C GLY A 46 -0.91 -0.32 -17.51
N ASN A 47 -0.39 -0.09 -16.31
CA ASN A 47 0.97 0.42 -16.12
C ASN A 47 2.01 -0.71 -16.07
N ARG A 48 2.69 -0.93 -17.20
CA ARG A 48 3.72 -1.97 -17.37
C ARG A 48 5.05 -1.63 -16.70
N LEU A 49 5.22 -0.42 -16.18
CA LEU A 49 6.45 0.04 -15.52
C LEU A 49 6.39 -0.13 -14.00
N LEU A 50 5.26 -0.56 -13.43
CA LEU A 50 5.15 -0.84 -12.01
C LEU A 50 5.98 -2.07 -11.64
N LYS A 51 6.91 -1.87 -10.72
CA LYS A 51 7.74 -2.94 -10.19
C LYS A 51 6.91 -3.80 -9.23
N LYS A 52 7.14 -5.12 -9.26
CA LYS A 52 6.58 -6.04 -8.27
C LYS A 52 6.93 -5.56 -6.85
N GLY A 53 5.96 -5.69 -5.94
CA GLY A 53 6.11 -5.22 -4.56
C GLY A 53 5.91 -3.72 -4.35
N THR A 54 5.52 -2.97 -5.39
CA THR A 54 5.10 -1.56 -5.22
C THR A 54 3.83 -1.51 -4.39
N ALA A 55 3.84 -0.72 -3.31
CA ALA A 55 2.66 -0.49 -2.49
C ALA A 55 1.61 0.27 -3.29
N ILE A 56 0.38 -0.25 -3.30
CA ILE A 56 -0.78 0.36 -3.95
C ILE A 56 -1.87 0.58 -2.92
N ALA A 57 -2.76 1.53 -3.20
CA ALA A 57 -3.88 1.84 -2.34
C ALA A 57 -5.04 2.40 -3.15
N THR A 58 -6.24 2.36 -2.57
CA THR A 58 -7.43 2.97 -3.17
C THR A 58 -7.44 4.46 -2.88
N PHE A 59 -7.43 5.27 -3.94
CA PHE A 59 -7.49 6.72 -3.86
C PHE A 59 -8.81 7.23 -4.42
N VAL A 60 -9.40 8.22 -3.74
CA VAL A 60 -10.56 8.99 -4.20
C VAL A 60 -10.18 10.47 -4.09
N ASN A 61 -10.34 11.22 -5.17
CA ASN A 61 -9.96 12.64 -5.25
C ASN A 61 -8.51 12.92 -4.79
N GLY A 62 -7.55 12.08 -5.20
CA GLY A 62 -6.14 12.27 -4.89
C GLY A 62 -5.69 11.80 -3.50
N ARG A 63 -6.61 11.36 -2.63
CA ARG A 63 -6.34 10.99 -1.23
C ARG A 63 -6.74 9.56 -0.92
N TYR A 64 -6.04 8.95 0.04
CA TYR A 64 -6.39 7.62 0.51
C TYR A 64 -7.81 7.64 1.09
N ALA A 65 -8.68 6.78 0.55
CA ALA A 65 -10.08 6.72 0.95
C ALA A 65 -10.22 5.96 2.28
N ASN A 66 -9.99 6.66 3.40
CA ASN A 66 -10.31 6.12 4.72
C ASN A 66 -11.80 6.34 5.01
N GLN A 67 -12.66 5.55 4.38
CA GLN A 67 -14.09 5.54 4.72
C GLN A 67 -14.29 4.67 5.97
N GLY A 68 -13.95 5.23 7.13
CA GLY A 68 -14.65 4.81 8.34
C GLY A 68 -16.11 5.19 8.14
N LYS A 69 -17.02 4.21 8.10
CA LYS A 69 -18.45 4.50 8.15
C LYS A 69 -18.69 5.43 9.33
N ARG A 70 -19.09 6.67 9.05
CA ARG A 70 -19.64 7.58 10.05
C ARG A 70 -21.12 7.28 10.19
#